data_AF-K1R4K3-F1
#
_entry.id   AF-K1R4K3-F1
#
_cell.length_a   1.000
_cell.length_b   1.000
_cell.length_c   1.000
_cell.angle_alpha   90.00
_cell.angle_beta   90.00
_cell.angle_gamma   90.00
#
_symmetry.space_group_name_H-M   'P 1'
#
loop_
_entity.id
_entity.type
_entity.pdbx_description
1 polymer ?
#
loop_
_entity_poly.entity_id
_entity_poly.type
_entity_poly.pdbx_seq_one_letter_code
_entity_poly.pdbx_strand_id
1 'polypeptide(L)'
;MPRGRLAIGYPNESFVGKGTVFANITKESLRVRMRMNRVNELEEERLQKLTKLMNRDQKVQAVLLQRVMERAERNIEHMRGYREVINNDFKFDNFRTMEHGFRKRLVESPRTARQISLETKIYNGGYQPGYFKHEIKRKIRQADPNVFHRVVKKVLKEQSQKESGEVLNRKMSDMTYYRTLKEKQQKGQFYFKPQVRHLVPLSKEFS
;
A
#
# COMPACT_ATOMS: atom_id res chain seq x y z
N MET A 1 -65.35 90.91 -0.68
CA MET A 1 -63.90 91.07 -0.46
C MET A 1 -63.61 91.26 1.03
N PRO A 2 -63.06 90.24 1.71
CA PRO A 2 -62.05 90.45 2.74
C PRO A 2 -60.74 89.76 2.36
N ARG A 3 -59.62 90.38 2.76
CA ARG A 3 -58.25 90.06 2.34
C ARG A 3 -57.77 88.76 2.99
N GLY A 4 -57.42 87.77 2.17
CA GLY A 4 -56.77 86.54 2.62
C GLY A 4 -55.33 86.80 3.09
N ARG A 5 -54.99 86.31 4.29
CA ARG A 5 -53.59 86.15 4.70
C ARG A 5 -53.11 84.79 4.19
N LEU A 6 -52.24 84.79 3.20
CA LEU A 6 -51.45 83.63 2.82
C LEU A 6 -50.38 83.42 3.89
N ALA A 7 -50.59 82.44 4.77
CA ALA A 7 -49.52 81.91 5.59
C ALA A 7 -48.64 81.03 4.68
N ILE A 8 -47.51 81.57 4.24
CA ILE A 8 -46.45 80.78 3.61
C ILE A 8 -45.82 79.93 4.72
N GLY A 9 -46.34 78.73 4.91
CA GLY A 9 -45.70 77.72 5.74
C GLY A 9 -44.45 77.25 5.02
N TYR A 10 -43.28 77.65 5.52
CA TYR A 10 -42.02 77.01 5.17
C TYR A 10 -42.12 75.52 5.53
N PRO A 11 -41.64 74.59 4.68
CA PRO A 11 -41.57 73.19 5.07
C PRO A 11 -40.71 73.09 6.34
N ASN A 12 -41.13 72.25 7.28
CA ASN A 12 -40.43 71.97 8.53
C ASN A 12 -38.97 71.54 8.26
N GLU A 13 -38.05 72.50 8.14
CA GLU A 13 -36.62 72.27 8.29
C GLU A 13 -36.35 72.14 9.79
N SER A 14 -36.60 70.94 10.32
CA SER A 14 -36.08 70.58 11.62
C SER A 14 -34.56 70.69 11.55
N PHE A 15 -34.00 71.67 12.26
CA PHE A 15 -32.56 71.85 12.41
C PHE A 15 -31.98 70.59 13.07
N VAL A 16 -31.53 69.64 12.24
CA VAL A 16 -30.82 68.44 12.71
C VAL A 16 -29.42 68.91 13.13
N GLY A 17 -29.23 69.16 14.42
CA GLY A 17 -27.95 69.65 14.95
C GLY A 17 -26.80 68.73 14.52
N LYS A 18 -25.66 69.28 14.12
CA LYS A 18 -24.53 68.53 13.54
C LYS A 18 -24.18 67.25 14.34
N GLY A 19 -24.23 67.30 15.67
CA GLY A 19 -24.01 66.15 16.56
C GLY A 19 -25.02 65.00 16.42
N THR A 20 -26.28 65.28 16.06
CA THR A 20 -27.30 64.25 15.81
C THR A 20 -27.08 63.53 14.48
N VAL A 21 -26.58 64.22 13.45
CA VAL A 21 -26.16 63.58 12.19
C VAL A 21 -24.97 62.64 12.43
N PHE A 22 -23.95 63.09 13.18
CA PHE A 22 -22.81 62.24 13.53
C PHE A 22 -23.21 61.03 14.38
N ALA A 23 -24.13 61.19 15.33
CA ALA A 23 -24.66 60.09 16.14
C ALA A 23 -25.49 59.08 15.31
N ASN A 24 -26.19 59.54 14.27
CA ASN A 24 -26.92 58.65 13.36
C ASN A 24 -25.97 57.87 12.44
N ILE A 25 -24.92 58.54 11.92
CA ILE A 25 -23.90 57.90 11.10
C ILE A 25 -23.14 56.83 11.90
N THR A 26 -22.79 57.09 13.16
CA THR A 26 -22.11 56.10 14.01
C THR A 26 -23.02 54.93 14.40
N LYS A 27 -24.33 55.17 14.60
CA LYS A 27 -25.30 54.08 14.81
C LYS A 27 -25.47 53.22 13.57
N GLU A 28 -25.54 53.82 12.38
CA GLU A 28 -25.65 53.07 11.13
C GLU A 28 -24.36 52.31 10.80
N SER A 29 -23.18 52.90 11.03
CA SER A 29 -21.91 52.16 10.84
C SER A 29 -21.79 50.98 11.80
N LEU A 30 -22.25 51.11 13.05
CA LEU A 30 -22.34 50.01 14.01
C LEU A 30 -23.31 48.92 13.53
N ARG A 31 -24.50 49.30 13.02
CA ARG A 31 -25.48 48.34 12.46
C ARG A 31 -24.94 47.60 11.24
N VAL A 32 -24.25 48.29 10.34
CA VAL A 32 -23.60 47.68 9.18
C VAL A 32 -22.52 46.70 9.62
N ARG A 33 -21.68 47.07 10.60
CA ARG A 33 -20.65 46.19 11.15
C ARG A 33 -21.25 44.93 11.78
N MET A 34 -22.32 45.07 12.56
CA MET A 34 -23.01 43.93 13.17
C MET A 34 -23.61 43.00 12.12
N ARG A 35 -24.19 43.54 11.04
CA ARG A 35 -24.69 42.75 9.91
C ARG A 35 -23.55 42.01 9.20
N MET A 36 -22.43 42.68 8.98
CA MET A 36 -21.27 42.08 8.30
C MET A 36 -20.63 40.96 9.13
N ASN A 37 -20.51 41.15 10.45
CA ASN A 37 -20.05 40.09 11.36
C ASN A 37 -20.96 38.86 11.29
N ARG A 38 -22.28 39.07 11.30
CA ARG A 38 -23.25 37.96 11.18
C ARG A 38 -23.16 37.23 9.84
N VAL A 39 -22.90 37.95 8.74
CA VAL A 39 -22.67 37.34 7.43
C VAL A 39 -21.38 36.53 7.44
N ASN A 40 -20.31 37.05 8.02
CA ASN A 40 -19.04 36.33 8.14
C ASN A 40 -19.19 35.05 8.95
N GLU A 41 -19.89 35.09 10.10
CA GLU A 41 -20.17 33.89 10.91
C GLU A 41 -20.93 32.82 10.11
N LEU A 42 -21.95 33.22 9.34
CA LEU A 42 -22.72 32.29 8.51
C LEU A 42 -21.88 31.69 7.37
N GLU A 43 -21.00 32.48 6.75
CA GLU A 43 -20.08 31.99 5.72
C GLU A 43 -19.00 31.07 6.33
N GLU A 44 -18.48 31.38 7.51
CA GLU A 44 -17.57 30.51 8.24
C GLU A 44 -18.22 29.16 8.58
N GLU A 45 -19.47 29.15 9.05
CA GLU A 45 -20.22 27.91 9.28
C GLU A 45 -20.40 27.09 8.00
N ARG A 46 -20.68 27.75 6.87
CA ARG A 46 -20.80 27.08 5.56
C ARG A 46 -19.47 26.47 5.12
N LEU A 47 -18.37 27.22 5.25
CA LEU A 47 -17.02 26.74 4.96
C LEU A 47 -16.64 25.55 5.85
N GLN A 48 -16.99 25.58 7.14
CA GLN A 48 -16.77 24.45 8.04
C GLN A 48 -17.57 23.20 7.63
N LYS A 49 -18.80 23.36 7.15
CA LYS A 49 -19.61 22.24 6.65
C LYS A 49 -19.02 21.67 5.35
N LEU A 50 -18.62 22.53 4.42
CA LEU A 50 -17.99 22.12 3.16
C LEU A 50 -16.65 21.41 3.39
N THR A 51 -15.79 21.94 4.25
CA THR A 51 -14.51 21.29 4.60
C THR A 51 -14.72 19.93 5.27
N LYS A 52 -15.73 19.78 6.14
CA LYS A 52 -16.11 18.47 6.71
C LYS A 52 -16.54 17.47 5.63
N LEU A 53 -17.32 17.90 4.63
CA LEU A 53 -17.74 17.05 3.52
C LEU A 53 -16.54 16.66 2.63
N MET A 54 -15.70 17.64 2.27
CA MET A 54 -14.49 17.41 1.48
C MET A 54 -13.54 16.42 2.17
N ASN A 55 -13.31 16.57 3.48
CA ASN A 55 -12.47 15.66 4.25
C ASN A 55 -13.05 14.24 4.32
N ARG A 56 -14.39 14.08 4.34
CA ARG A 56 -15.03 12.76 4.29
C ARG A 56 -14.83 12.12 2.92
N ASP A 57 -15.02 12.87 1.85
CA ASP A 57 -14.84 12.37 0.49
C ASP A 57 -13.37 11.97 0.23
N GLN A 58 -12.41 12.82 0.62
CA GLN A 58 -10.99 12.51 0.54
C GLN A 58 -10.62 11.21 1.26
N LYS A 59 -11.19 10.96 2.45
CA LYS A 59 -10.97 9.70 3.18
C LYS A 59 -11.51 8.49 2.42
N VAL A 60 -12.70 8.60 1.84
CA VAL A 60 -13.30 7.51 1.05
C VAL A 60 -12.46 7.24 -0.20
N GLN A 61 -12.06 8.30 -0.92
CA GLN A 61 -11.19 8.19 -2.09
C GLN A 61 -9.84 7.57 -1.74
N ALA A 62 -9.22 7.97 -0.63
CA ALA A 62 -7.95 7.40 -0.18
C ALA A 62 -8.07 5.88 0.08
N VAL A 63 -9.15 5.43 0.73
CA VAL A 63 -9.40 4.00 0.97
C VAL A 63 -9.62 3.25 -0.35
N LEU A 64 -10.34 3.83 -1.31
CA LEU A 64 -10.55 3.23 -2.62
C LEU A 64 -9.24 3.11 -3.40
N LEU A 65 -8.45 4.18 -3.44
CA LEU A 65 -7.14 4.20 -4.09
C LEU A 65 -6.20 3.17 -3.46
N GLN A 66 -6.15 3.09 -2.13
CA GLN A 66 -5.35 2.09 -1.43
C GLN A 66 -5.75 0.66 -1.83
N ARG A 67 -7.04 0.35 -1.89
CA ARG A 67 -7.51 -0.98 -2.33
C ARG A 67 -7.12 -1.30 -3.77
N VAL A 68 -7.17 -0.31 -4.66
CA VAL A 68 -6.75 -0.47 -6.05
C VAL A 68 -5.24 -0.72 -6.13
N MET A 69 -4.44 0.04 -5.39
CA MET A 69 -2.99 -0.13 -5.30
C MET A 69 -2.63 -1.51 -4.76
N GLU A 70 -3.21 -1.94 -3.64
CA GLU A 70 -2.97 -3.27 -3.07
C GLU A 70 -3.31 -4.39 -4.06
N ARG A 71 -4.39 -4.23 -4.84
CA ARG A 71 -4.76 -5.21 -5.88
C ARG A 71 -3.75 -5.22 -7.02
N ALA A 72 -3.29 -4.06 -7.44
CA ALA A 72 -2.27 -3.93 -8.49
C ALA A 72 -0.93 -4.54 -8.04
N GLU A 73 -0.48 -4.24 -6.82
CA GLU A 73 0.74 -4.79 -6.22
C GLU A 73 0.68 -6.32 -6.16
N ARG A 74 -0.41 -6.90 -5.65
CA ARG A 74 -0.60 -8.36 -5.62
C ARG A 74 -0.56 -8.97 -7.02
N ASN A 75 -1.16 -8.31 -8.01
CA ASN A 75 -1.12 -8.78 -9.40
C ASN A 75 0.30 -8.74 -9.98
N ILE A 76 1.04 -7.65 -9.73
CA ILE A 76 2.44 -7.52 -10.15
C ILE A 76 3.29 -8.61 -9.51
N GLU A 77 3.13 -8.84 -8.21
CA GLU A 77 3.83 -9.90 -7.48
C GLU A 77 3.52 -11.29 -8.05
N HIS A 78 2.24 -11.56 -8.34
CA HIS A 78 1.82 -12.79 -9.01
C HIS A 78 2.46 -12.96 -10.39
N MET A 79 2.55 -11.90 -11.19
CA MET A 79 3.19 -11.93 -12.52
C MET A 79 4.69 -12.12 -12.43
N ARG A 80 5.36 -11.51 -11.44
CA ARG A 80 6.79 -11.73 -11.17
C ARG A 80 7.05 -13.18 -10.79
N GLY A 81 6.28 -13.72 -9.85
CA GLY A 81 6.38 -15.13 -9.45
C GLY A 81 6.10 -16.08 -10.61
N TYR A 82 5.13 -15.77 -11.47
CA TYR A 82 4.84 -16.55 -12.68
C TYR A 82 6.03 -16.59 -13.65
N ARG A 83 6.63 -15.42 -13.93
CA ARG A 83 7.83 -15.32 -14.78
C ARG A 83 8.98 -16.13 -14.21
N GLU A 84 9.20 -16.06 -12.90
CA GLU A 84 10.24 -16.85 -12.23
C GLU A 84 10.00 -18.36 -12.31
N VAL A 85 8.76 -18.81 -12.12
CA VAL A 85 8.40 -20.24 -12.21
C VAL A 85 8.65 -20.77 -13.61
N ILE A 86 8.22 -20.05 -14.65
CA ILE A 86 8.42 -20.49 -16.04
C ILE A 86 9.90 -20.53 -16.39
N ASN A 87 10.61 -19.43 -16.16
CA ASN A 87 11.99 -19.30 -16.64
C ASN A 87 12.95 -20.26 -15.94
N ASN A 88 12.68 -20.63 -14.69
CA ASN A 88 13.59 -21.44 -13.89
C ASN A 88 13.15 -22.90 -13.80
N ASP A 89 11.88 -23.13 -13.44
CA ASP A 89 11.41 -24.45 -13.03
C ASP A 89 10.69 -25.18 -14.18
N PHE A 90 10.07 -24.45 -15.12
CA PHE A 90 9.24 -25.01 -16.20
C PHE A 90 9.62 -24.48 -17.59
N LYS A 91 10.92 -24.37 -17.85
CA LYS A 91 11.43 -24.16 -19.21
C LYS A 91 11.21 -25.44 -20.02
N PHE A 92 10.76 -25.31 -21.27
CA PHE A 92 10.48 -26.46 -22.15
C PHE A 92 11.65 -27.45 -22.24
N ASP A 93 12.89 -26.93 -22.32
CA ASP A 93 14.12 -27.72 -22.36
C ASP A 93 14.32 -28.64 -21.13
N ASN A 94 13.64 -28.33 -20.01
CA ASN A 94 13.75 -29.06 -18.75
C ASN A 94 12.59 -30.04 -18.52
N PHE A 95 11.73 -30.25 -19.51
CA PHE A 95 10.54 -31.12 -19.36
C PHE A 95 10.95 -32.59 -19.39
N ARG A 96 10.85 -33.24 -18.24
CA ARG A 96 11.10 -34.68 -18.12
C ARG A 96 10.12 -35.51 -18.91
N THR A 97 8.89 -35.02 -19.05
CA THR A 97 7.84 -35.66 -19.86
C THR A 97 8.18 -35.75 -21.35
N MET A 98 9.10 -34.93 -21.85
CA MET A 98 9.55 -34.90 -23.24
C MET A 98 10.83 -35.71 -23.48
N GLU A 99 11.46 -36.23 -22.43
CA GLU A 99 12.66 -37.05 -22.55
C GLU A 99 12.35 -38.41 -23.18
N HIS A 100 13.25 -38.88 -24.05
CA HIS A 100 13.07 -40.18 -24.72
C HIS A 100 13.05 -41.32 -23.68
N GLY A 101 12.02 -42.17 -23.73
CA GLY A 101 11.85 -43.28 -22.79
C GLY A 101 11.20 -42.91 -21.45
N PHE A 102 10.63 -41.70 -21.31
CA PHE A 102 9.92 -41.30 -20.09
C PHE A 102 8.80 -42.27 -19.70
N ARG A 103 8.86 -42.81 -18.48
CA ARG A 103 7.83 -43.67 -17.90
C ARG A 103 7.22 -43.03 -16.66
N LYS A 104 5.91 -42.74 -16.73
CA LYS A 104 5.12 -42.15 -15.62
C LYS A 104 5.13 -42.98 -14.32
N ARG A 105 5.57 -44.24 -14.36
CA ARG A 105 5.67 -45.12 -13.18
C ARG A 105 6.86 -44.76 -12.27
N LEU A 106 7.81 -43.92 -12.71
CA LEU A 106 8.98 -43.46 -11.93
C LEU A 106 8.68 -42.23 -11.04
N VAL A 107 7.41 -42.01 -10.68
CA VAL A 107 7.02 -40.87 -9.83
C VAL A 107 7.29 -41.21 -8.37
N GLU A 108 8.49 -40.85 -7.91
CA GLU A 108 8.96 -41.18 -6.55
C GLU A 108 8.46 -40.22 -5.45
N SER A 109 7.97 -39.03 -5.82
CA SER A 109 7.57 -38.01 -4.82
C SER A 109 6.32 -37.21 -5.22
N PRO A 110 5.55 -36.69 -4.25
CA PRO A 110 4.45 -35.75 -4.52
C PRO A 110 4.88 -34.48 -5.25
N ARG A 111 6.18 -34.12 -5.21
CA ARG A 111 6.73 -32.96 -5.93
C ARG A 111 6.88 -33.27 -7.42
N THR A 112 7.51 -34.40 -7.76
CA THR A 112 7.68 -34.85 -9.14
C THR A 112 6.34 -35.16 -9.81
N ALA A 113 5.37 -35.72 -9.08
CA ALA A 113 4.01 -35.94 -9.57
C ALA A 113 3.34 -34.63 -10.05
N ARG A 114 3.44 -33.57 -9.24
CA ARG A 114 2.91 -32.24 -9.57
C ARG A 114 3.62 -31.63 -10.76
N GLN A 115 4.95 -31.72 -10.80
CA GLN A 115 5.74 -31.23 -11.92
C GLN A 115 5.31 -31.88 -13.23
N ILE A 116 5.24 -33.22 -13.28
CA ILE A 116 4.80 -33.97 -14.48
C ILE A 116 3.36 -33.60 -14.88
N SER A 117 2.47 -33.43 -13.91
CA SER A 117 1.08 -32.98 -14.16
C SER A 117 1.04 -31.60 -14.82
N LEU A 118 1.88 -30.67 -14.35
CA LEU A 118 1.99 -29.33 -14.92
C LEU A 118 2.64 -29.36 -16.31
N GLU A 119 3.75 -30.08 -16.49
CA GLU A 119 4.39 -30.27 -17.79
C GLU A 119 3.41 -30.81 -18.83
N THR A 120 2.62 -31.83 -18.48
CA THR A 120 1.60 -32.41 -19.37
C THR A 120 0.52 -31.37 -19.75
N LYS A 121 0.08 -30.55 -18.80
CA LYS A 121 -0.90 -29.48 -19.07
C LYS A 121 -0.32 -28.39 -19.97
N ILE A 122 0.95 -28.03 -19.77
CA ILE A 122 1.63 -27.03 -20.59
C ILE A 122 1.81 -27.54 -22.01
N TYR A 123 2.20 -28.80 -22.17
CA TYR A 123 2.35 -29.42 -23.48
C TYR A 123 1.04 -29.40 -24.28
N ASN A 124 -0.08 -29.75 -23.63
CA ASN A 124 -1.38 -29.84 -24.30
C ASN A 124 -2.13 -28.50 -24.46
N GLY A 125 -1.90 -27.54 -23.57
CA GLY A 125 -2.73 -26.32 -23.45
C GLY A 125 -1.95 -25.00 -23.39
N GLY A 126 -0.62 -25.05 -23.53
CA GLY A 126 0.26 -23.90 -23.44
C GLY A 126 0.48 -23.38 -22.01
N TYR A 127 1.24 -22.29 -21.91
CA TYR A 127 1.55 -21.64 -20.64
C TYR A 127 0.38 -20.77 -20.16
N GLN A 128 -0.48 -21.33 -19.30
CA GLN A 128 -1.56 -20.57 -18.66
C GLN A 128 -1.24 -20.23 -17.20
N PRO A 129 -1.32 -18.96 -16.77
CA PRO A 129 -1.05 -18.56 -15.38
C PRO A 129 -1.87 -19.33 -14.34
N GLY A 130 -3.11 -19.71 -14.69
CA GLY A 130 -4.01 -20.46 -13.83
C GLY A 130 -3.45 -21.81 -13.37
N TYR A 131 -2.66 -22.50 -14.21
CA TYR A 131 -2.08 -23.80 -13.88
C TYR A 131 -1.01 -23.68 -12.78
N PHE A 132 -0.28 -22.57 -12.76
CA PHE A 132 0.85 -22.36 -11.84
C PHE A 132 0.46 -21.68 -10.54
N LYS A 133 -0.84 -21.45 -10.26
CA LYS A 133 -1.30 -20.72 -9.07
C LYS A 133 -0.64 -21.21 -7.77
N HIS A 134 -0.45 -22.52 -7.62
CA HIS A 134 0.19 -23.10 -6.45
C HIS A 134 1.72 -22.90 -6.43
N GLU A 135 2.38 -23.01 -7.58
CA GLU A 135 3.84 -22.83 -7.67
C GLU A 135 4.23 -21.36 -7.53
N ILE A 136 3.45 -20.43 -8.09
CA ILE A 136 3.61 -18.99 -7.90
C ILE A 136 3.51 -18.65 -6.41
N LYS A 137 2.45 -19.12 -5.73
CA LYS A 137 2.29 -18.90 -4.27
C LYS A 137 3.44 -19.49 -3.46
N ARG A 138 4.01 -20.61 -3.88
CA ARG A 138 5.18 -21.21 -3.23
C ARG A 138 6.43 -20.36 -3.43
N LYS A 139 6.70 -19.88 -4.64
CA LYS A 139 7.83 -18.99 -4.91
C LYS A 139 7.72 -17.68 -4.14
N ILE A 140 6.55 -17.05 -4.15
CA ILE A 140 6.29 -15.84 -3.36
C ILE A 140 6.58 -16.09 -1.87
N ARG A 141 6.08 -17.19 -1.29
CA ARG A 141 6.37 -17.55 0.11
C ARG A 141 7.84 -17.86 0.37
N GLN A 142 8.58 -18.38 -0.61
CA GLN A 142 10.02 -18.65 -0.48
C GLN A 142 10.84 -17.36 -0.56
N ALA A 143 10.36 -16.37 -1.32
CA ALA A 143 10.95 -15.04 -1.39
C ALA A 143 10.69 -14.20 -0.14
N ASP A 144 9.69 -14.55 0.68
CA ASP A 144 9.41 -13.87 1.95
C ASP A 144 10.60 -13.98 2.93
N PRO A 145 11.22 -12.85 3.32
CA PRO A 145 12.36 -12.82 4.24
C PRO A 145 12.08 -13.52 5.58
N ASN A 146 10.83 -13.49 6.06
CA ASN A 146 10.46 -14.13 7.32
C ASN A 146 10.49 -15.65 7.23
N VAL A 147 10.03 -16.20 6.10
CA VAL A 147 10.07 -17.64 5.85
C VAL A 147 11.52 -18.07 5.69
N PHE A 148 12.33 -17.30 4.95
CA PHE A 148 13.76 -17.52 4.82
C PHE A 148 14.44 -17.57 6.20
N HIS A 149 14.24 -16.55 7.03
CA HIS A 149 14.81 -16.47 8.38
C HIS A 149 14.46 -17.69 9.25
N ARG A 150 13.19 -18.14 9.20
CA ARG A 150 12.75 -19.35 9.94
C ARG A 150 13.45 -20.62 9.45
N VAL A 151 13.64 -20.75 8.14
CA VAL A 151 14.34 -21.92 7.55
C VAL A 151 15.80 -21.90 7.95
N VAL A 152 16.50 -20.78 7.83
CA VAL A 152 17.90 -20.68 8.23
C VAL A 152 18.05 -20.91 9.74
N LYS A 153 17.11 -20.43 10.57
CA LYS A 153 17.06 -20.75 12.01
C LYS A 153 16.96 -22.24 12.28
N LYS A 154 16.08 -22.93 11.56
CA LYS A 154 15.89 -24.37 11.70
C LYS A 154 17.18 -25.12 11.31
N VAL A 155 17.78 -24.78 10.17
CA VAL A 155 19.01 -25.41 9.68
C VAL A 155 20.17 -25.20 10.65
N LEU A 156 20.36 -23.96 11.13
CA LEU A 156 21.39 -23.66 12.13
C LEU A 156 21.18 -24.46 13.42
N LYS A 157 19.94 -24.59 13.89
CA LYS A 157 19.64 -25.40 15.08
C LYS A 157 20.00 -26.87 14.85
N GLU A 158 19.61 -27.44 13.72
CA GLU A 158 19.88 -28.85 13.38
C GLU A 158 21.38 -29.12 13.25
N GLN A 159 22.15 -28.18 12.69
CA GLN A 159 23.60 -28.31 12.59
C GLN A 159 24.30 -28.14 13.94
N SER A 160 23.92 -27.16 14.76
CA SER A 160 24.48 -27.05 16.11
C SER A 160 24.19 -28.27 16.98
N GLN A 161 22.99 -28.85 16.86
CA GLN A 161 22.65 -30.07 17.58
C GLN A 161 23.51 -31.27 17.12
N LYS A 162 23.88 -31.34 15.84
CA LYS A 162 24.73 -32.41 15.29
C LYS A 162 26.22 -32.22 15.58
N GLU A 163 26.71 -30.98 15.58
CA GLU A 163 28.14 -30.67 15.69
C GLU A 163 28.63 -30.51 17.13
N SER A 164 27.85 -29.83 17.98
CA SER A 164 28.27 -29.48 19.34
C SER A 164 27.40 -30.09 20.44
N GLY A 165 26.33 -30.80 20.08
CA GLY A 165 25.33 -31.31 21.05
C GLY A 165 24.53 -30.20 21.75
N GLU A 166 24.79 -28.94 21.42
CA GLU A 166 24.15 -27.79 22.04
C GLU A 166 22.74 -27.58 21.47
N VAL A 167 21.74 -27.64 22.35
CA VAL A 167 20.35 -27.37 21.97
C VAL A 167 20.15 -25.85 21.89
N LEU A 168 20.39 -25.27 20.71
CA LEU A 168 20.02 -23.87 20.46
C LEU A 168 18.52 -23.67 20.72
N ASN A 169 18.22 -22.71 21.60
CA ASN A 169 16.88 -22.50 22.13
C ASN A 169 15.96 -21.88 21.06
N ARG A 170 14.75 -22.43 20.87
CA ARG A 170 13.81 -21.97 19.81
C ARG A 170 13.33 -20.53 20.00
N LYS A 171 13.43 -20.01 21.23
CA LYS A 171 13.04 -18.65 21.62
C LYS A 171 14.20 -17.65 21.58
N MET A 172 15.34 -17.99 20.98
CA MET A 172 16.47 -17.05 20.92
C MET A 172 16.09 -15.77 20.18
N SER A 173 16.57 -14.63 20.69
CA SER A 173 16.37 -13.33 20.05
C SER A 173 17.04 -13.31 18.67
N ASP A 174 16.50 -12.51 17.75
CA ASP A 174 17.08 -12.36 16.40
C ASP A 174 18.53 -11.89 16.44
N MET A 175 18.87 -11.02 17.40
CA MET A 175 20.25 -10.56 17.62
C MET A 175 21.19 -11.69 18.02
N THR A 176 20.77 -12.56 18.94
CA THR A 176 21.57 -13.72 19.36
C THR A 176 21.76 -14.68 18.18
N TYR A 177 20.71 -14.87 17.37
CA TYR A 177 20.74 -15.72 16.19
C TYR A 177 21.75 -15.24 15.14
N TYR A 178 21.71 -13.97 14.76
CA TYR A 178 22.64 -13.42 13.76
C TYR A 178 24.10 -13.43 14.24
N ARG A 179 24.34 -13.23 15.55
CA ARG A 179 25.68 -13.39 16.13
C ARG A 179 26.20 -14.82 15.98
N THR A 180 25.40 -15.82 16.37
CA THR A 180 25.77 -17.23 16.22
C THR A 180 25.96 -17.66 14.76
N LEU A 181 25.14 -17.17 13.83
CA LEU A 181 25.31 -17.41 12.40
C LEU A 181 26.65 -16.85 11.90
N LYS A 182 27.00 -15.62 12.28
CA LYS A 182 28.24 -14.95 11.88
C LYS A 182 29.47 -15.67 12.42
N GLU A 183 29.44 -16.09 13.68
CA GLU A 183 30.52 -16.87 14.29
C GLU A 183 30.73 -18.22 13.60
N LYS A 184 29.64 -18.92 13.24
CA LYS A 184 29.74 -20.21 12.52
C LYS A 184 30.18 -20.05 11.06
N GLN A 185 29.81 -18.96 10.39
CA GLN A 185 30.33 -18.62 9.07
C GLN A 185 31.83 -18.31 9.10
N GLN A 186 32.29 -17.55 10.09
CA GLN A 186 33.71 -17.22 10.27
C GLN A 186 34.57 -18.46 10.56
N LYS A 187 34.02 -19.44 11.27
CA LYS A 187 34.70 -20.73 11.55
C LYS A 187 34.69 -21.70 10.35
N GLY A 188 34.11 -21.32 9.21
CA GLY A 188 33.99 -22.18 8.03
C GLY A 188 33.03 -23.36 8.18
N GLN A 189 32.32 -23.45 9.31
CA GLN A 189 31.42 -24.56 9.65
C GLN A 189 30.03 -24.40 9.03
N PHE A 190 29.68 -23.19 8.56
CA PHE A 190 28.36 -22.90 8.00
C PHE A 190 28.46 -22.30 6.60
N TYR A 191 28.31 -23.14 5.57
CA TYR A 191 28.15 -22.71 4.18
C TYR A 191 26.66 -22.78 3.79
N PHE A 192 25.91 -21.73 4.10
CA PHE A 192 24.57 -21.57 3.54
C PHE A 192 24.69 -20.74 2.28
N LYS A 193 24.63 -21.36 1.10
CA LYS A 193 24.41 -20.63 -0.15
C LYS A 193 22.97 -20.10 -0.10
N PRO A 194 22.74 -18.79 0.10
CA PRO A 194 21.39 -18.27 0.03
C PRO A 194 20.87 -18.54 -1.39
N GLN A 195 19.77 -19.30 -1.51
CA GLN A 195 18.98 -19.29 -2.74
C GLN A 195 18.15 -18.01 -2.87
N VAL A 196 18.57 -16.93 -2.21
CA VAL A 196 18.06 -15.60 -2.51
C VAL A 196 18.76 -15.19 -3.78
N ARG A 197 18.18 -15.59 -4.92
CA ARG A 197 18.47 -14.88 -6.16
C ARG A 197 18.15 -13.43 -5.85
N HIS A 198 19.15 -12.57 -6.01
CA HIS A 198 18.94 -11.14 -6.01
C HIS A 198 17.70 -10.87 -6.86
N LEU A 199 16.67 -10.25 -6.27
CA LEU A 199 15.82 -9.36 -7.03
C LEU A 199 16.79 -8.28 -7.51
N VAL A 200 17.43 -8.53 -8.65
CA VAL A 200 18.26 -7.54 -9.33
C VAL A 200 17.39 -6.31 -9.42
N PRO A 201 17.77 -5.17 -8.81
CA PRO A 201 17.14 -3.92 -9.19
C PRO A 201 17.38 -3.82 -10.69
N LEU A 202 16.31 -3.70 -11.48
CA LEU A 202 16.41 -3.28 -12.88
C LEU A 202 17.14 -1.93 -12.89
N SER A 203 18.46 -1.99 -12.95
CA SER A 203 19.33 -0.84 -13.10
C SER A 203 19.16 -0.38 -14.53
N LYS A 204 18.60 0.82 -14.67
CA LYS A 204 18.87 1.81 -15.72
C LYS A 204 19.29 1.22 -17.08
N GLU A 205 18.31 0.86 -17.90
CA GLU A 205 18.42 0.97 -19.36
C GLU A 205 17.09 1.46 -19.91
N PHE A 206 16.85 2.75 -19.75
CA PHE A 206 16.13 3.55 -20.75
C PHE A 206 17.11 4.65 -21.14
N SER A 207 17.85 4.38 -22.21
CA SER A 207 18.39 5.41 -23.09
C SER A 207 17.33 5.70 -24.15
#